data_AF-W1XR32-F1
#
_entry.id   AF-W1XR32-F1
#
_cell.length_a   1.000
_cell.length_b   1.000
_cell.length_c   1.000
_cell.angle_alpha   90.00
_cell.angle_beta   90.00
_cell.angle_gamma   90.00
#
_symmetry.space_group_name_H-M   'P 1'
#
loop_
_entity.id
_entity.type
_entity.pdbx_description
1 polymer ?
#
loop_
_entity_poly.entity_id
_entity_poly.type
_entity_poly.pdbx_seq_one_letter_code
_entity_poly.pdbx_strand_id
1 'polypeptide(L)'
;EVLDALKKHDLKPKAVVLTHGHGDHIGGIQEIVNTYHVPVYIHKGDVPYLSDPELNLSAYSNPTPIMVKAEIIEVKQGDHITCGDIDLEVLETPGHTPGGVCYYMEGLVFVGDTLFRDSVGRTD
;
A
#
# COMPACT_ATOMS: atom_id res chain seq x y z
N GLU A 1 -14.90 -6.96 2.41
CA GLU A 1 -13.87 -8.04 2.44
C GLU A 1 -12.81 -7.84 3.53
N VAL A 2 -11.92 -6.83 3.47
CA VAL A 2 -10.89 -6.64 4.53
C VAL A 2 -11.49 -6.30 5.90
N LEU A 3 -12.40 -5.33 5.97
CA LEU A 3 -13.08 -4.96 7.22
C LEU A 3 -13.89 -6.12 7.82
N ASP A 4 -14.50 -6.93 6.96
CA ASP A 4 -15.25 -8.12 7.40
C ASP A 4 -14.31 -9.19 7.95
N ALA A 5 -13.15 -9.39 7.32
CA ALA A 5 -12.12 -10.28 7.84
C ALA A 5 -11.59 -9.81 9.20
N LEU A 6 -11.31 -8.52 9.35
CA LEU A 6 -10.89 -7.93 10.62
C LEU A 6 -11.94 -8.19 11.73
N LYS A 7 -13.21 -7.95 11.45
CA LYS A 7 -14.31 -8.23 12.40
C LYS A 7 -14.44 -9.72 12.71
N LYS A 8 -14.44 -10.57 11.69
CA LYS A 8 -14.58 -12.03 11.82
C LYS A 8 -13.49 -12.64 12.70
N HIS A 9 -12.28 -12.11 12.61
CA HIS A 9 -11.11 -12.60 13.35
C HIS A 9 -10.82 -11.81 14.63
N ASP A 10 -11.68 -10.86 15.01
CA ASP A 10 -11.49 -9.94 16.15
C ASP A 10 -10.11 -9.24 16.14
N LEU A 11 -9.69 -8.81 14.95
CA LEU A 11 -8.41 -8.14 14.72
C LEU A 11 -8.59 -6.61 14.65
N LYS A 12 -7.60 -5.91 15.19
CA LYS A 12 -7.47 -4.45 15.11
C LYS A 12 -6.16 -4.12 14.39
N PRO A 13 -6.20 -3.58 13.16
CA PRO A 13 -4.99 -3.20 12.46
C PRO A 13 -4.27 -2.09 13.24
N LYS A 14 -2.94 -2.04 13.09
CA LYS A 14 -2.09 -0.97 13.66
C LYS A 14 -1.61 0.03 12.63
N ALA A 15 -1.60 -0.37 11.35
CA ALA A 15 -1.16 0.43 10.22
C ALA A 15 -1.77 -0.15 8.93
N VAL A 16 -1.74 0.65 7.87
CA VAL A 16 -1.83 0.20 6.47
C VAL A 16 -0.45 0.39 5.85
N VAL A 17 0.05 -0.60 5.12
CA VAL A 17 1.34 -0.53 4.40
C VAL A 17 1.07 -0.71 2.91
N LEU A 18 1.51 0.25 2.09
CA LEU A 18 1.23 0.29 0.65
C LEU A 18 2.48 -0.07 -0.15
N THR A 19 2.35 -1.03 -1.06
CA THR A 19 3.42 -1.35 -2.01
C THR A 19 3.59 -0.27 -3.06
N HIS A 20 2.49 0.33 -3.54
CA HIS A 20 2.48 1.47 -4.47
C HIS A 20 1.12 2.18 -4.48
N GLY A 21 1.02 3.27 -5.25
CA GLY A 21 -0.09 4.23 -5.21
C GLY A 21 -1.28 3.99 -6.16
N HIS A 22 -1.39 2.87 -6.87
CA HIS A 22 -2.49 2.67 -7.83
C HIS A 22 -3.84 2.37 -7.17
N GLY A 23 -4.92 2.80 -7.83
CA GLY A 23 -6.30 2.80 -7.33
C GLY A 23 -6.81 1.42 -6.91
N ASP A 24 -6.41 0.36 -7.60
CA ASP A 24 -6.75 -1.02 -7.25
C ASP A 24 -6.04 -1.51 -5.97
N HIS A 25 -4.94 -0.88 -5.57
CA HIS A 25 -4.23 -1.14 -4.30
C HIS A 25 -4.67 -0.21 -3.17
N ILE A 26 -5.10 1.01 -3.47
CA ILE A 26 -5.49 2.02 -2.46
C ILE A 26 -7.01 2.18 -2.28
N GLY A 27 -7.84 1.63 -3.15
CA GLY A 27 -9.28 1.91 -3.21
C GLY A 27 -10.09 1.57 -1.95
N GLY A 28 -9.64 0.58 -1.17
CA GLY A 28 -10.31 0.16 0.06
C GLY A 28 -9.84 0.87 1.33
N ILE A 29 -8.77 1.66 1.27
CA ILE A 29 -8.04 2.04 2.48
C ILE A 29 -8.67 3.19 3.24
N GLN A 30 -9.40 4.09 2.57
CA GLN A 30 -10.05 5.22 3.24
C GLN A 30 -11.04 4.76 4.32
N GLU A 31 -11.80 3.69 4.06
CA GLU A 31 -12.76 3.15 5.02
C GLU A 31 -12.04 2.51 6.23
N ILE A 32 -10.91 1.84 6.00
CA ILE A 32 -10.06 1.27 7.06
C ILE A 32 -9.50 2.38 7.94
N VAL A 33 -8.95 3.44 7.34
CA VAL A 33 -8.42 4.60 8.06
C VAL A 33 -9.51 5.29 8.87
N ASN A 34 -10.68 5.53 8.31
CA ASN A 34 -11.80 6.16 9.03
C ASN A 34 -12.32 5.30 10.19
N THR A 35 -12.28 3.98 10.05
CA THR A 35 -12.78 3.06 11.08
C THR A 35 -11.77 2.90 12.22
N TYR A 36 -10.50 2.71 11.90
CA TYR A 36 -9.47 2.32 12.88
C TYR A 36 -8.50 3.43 13.25
N HIS A 37 -8.49 4.55 12.54
CA HIS A 37 -7.63 5.71 12.80
C HIS A 37 -6.14 5.30 12.84
N VAL A 38 -5.72 4.56 11.81
CA VAL A 38 -4.35 4.03 11.70
C VAL A 38 -3.55 4.81 10.64
N PRO A 39 -2.22 4.92 10.81
CA PRO A 39 -1.35 5.55 9.82
C PRO A 39 -1.24 4.69 8.55
N VAL A 40 -0.92 5.35 7.44
CA VAL A 40 -0.64 4.75 6.13
C VAL A 40 0.84 4.94 5.82
N TYR A 41 1.55 3.83 5.64
CA TYR A 41 2.94 3.80 5.21
C TYR A 41 3.00 3.71 3.69
N ILE A 42 3.77 4.61 3.07
CA ILE A 42 3.95 4.67 1.61
C ILE A 42 5.31 5.30 1.30
N HIS A 43 5.93 4.92 0.18
CA HIS A 43 7.14 5.59 -0.25
C HIS A 43 6.84 7.01 -0.76
N LYS A 44 7.76 7.96 -0.52
CA LYS A 44 7.61 9.37 -0.91
C LYS A 44 7.26 9.59 -2.38
N GLY A 45 7.73 8.69 -3.26
CA GLY A 45 7.51 8.75 -4.72
C GLY A 45 6.04 8.57 -5.11
N ASP A 46 5.26 7.88 -4.27
CA ASP A 46 3.85 7.58 -4.54
C ASP A 46 2.90 8.35 -3.63
N VAL A 47 3.39 9.20 -2.72
CA VAL A 47 2.54 10.08 -1.90
C VAL A 47 1.55 10.90 -2.73
N PRO A 48 1.94 11.51 -3.89
CA PRO A 48 1.00 12.27 -4.72
C PRO A 48 -0.18 11.44 -5.24
N TYR A 49 0.02 10.13 -5.46
CA TYR A 49 -0.98 9.21 -6.02
C TYR A 49 -2.16 9.04 -5.08
N LEU A 50 -1.97 9.23 -3.77
CA LEU A 50 -3.06 9.18 -2.79
C LEU A 50 -4.12 10.26 -3.01
N SER A 51 -3.78 11.36 -3.68
CA SER A 51 -4.68 12.51 -3.88
C SER A 51 -4.93 12.85 -5.35
N ASP A 52 -4.27 12.18 -6.28
CA ASP A 52 -4.36 12.46 -7.72
C ASP A 52 -4.96 11.25 -8.47
N PRO A 53 -6.23 11.34 -8.90
CA PRO A 53 -6.91 10.28 -9.63
C PRO A 53 -6.34 9.93 -11.01
N GLU A 54 -5.60 10.85 -11.65
CA GLU A 54 -4.92 10.57 -12.91
C GLU A 54 -3.66 9.73 -12.64
N LEU A 55 -2.85 10.11 -11.65
CA LEU A 55 -1.65 9.35 -11.26
C LEU A 55 -2.00 7.95 -10.74
N ASN A 56 -3.03 7.82 -9.90
CA ASN A 56 -3.44 6.52 -9.38
C ASN A 56 -4.32 5.71 -10.34
N LEU A 57 -4.53 6.19 -11.57
CA LEU A 57 -5.30 5.56 -12.64
C LEU A 57 -6.80 5.34 -12.34
N SER A 58 -7.30 5.78 -11.18
CA SER A 58 -8.72 5.60 -10.82
C SER A 58 -9.66 6.46 -11.68
N ALA A 59 -9.18 7.56 -12.26
CA ALA A 59 -9.94 8.36 -13.22
C ALA A 59 -10.35 7.56 -14.47
N TYR A 60 -9.60 6.51 -14.81
CA TYR A 60 -9.82 5.69 -16.00
C TYR A 60 -10.46 4.33 -15.70
N SER A 61 -10.35 3.86 -14.45
CA SER A 61 -10.72 2.50 -14.05
C SER A 61 -11.88 2.42 -13.06
N ASN A 62 -12.28 3.54 -12.44
CA ASN A 62 -13.33 3.57 -11.43
C ASN A 62 -14.47 4.54 -11.78
N PRO A 63 -15.73 4.24 -11.40
CA PRO A 63 -16.85 5.18 -11.51
C PRO A 63 -16.70 6.42 -10.61
N THR A 64 -15.86 6.34 -9.59
CA THR A 64 -15.60 7.43 -8.65
C THR A 64 -14.10 7.54 -8.42
N PRO A 65 -13.52 8.74 -8.57
CA PRO A 65 -12.10 8.97 -8.29
C PRO A 65 -11.71 8.54 -6.88
N ILE A 66 -10.59 7.84 -6.76
CA ILE A 66 -10.07 7.39 -5.47
C ILE A 66 -9.14 8.47 -4.92
N MET A 67 -9.39 8.84 -3.66
CA MET A 67 -8.52 9.69 -2.87
C MET A 67 -8.45 9.15 -1.44
N VAL A 68 -7.26 9.25 -0.85
CA VAL A 68 -6.97 8.78 0.50
C VAL A 68 -6.45 9.94 1.32
N LYS A 69 -7.13 10.20 2.43
CA LYS A 69 -6.75 11.12 3.49
C LYS A 69 -6.46 10.32 4.75
N ALA A 70 -5.20 10.32 5.17
CA ALA A 70 -4.72 9.64 6.35
C ALA A 70 -3.51 10.38 6.96
N GLU A 71 -3.07 9.94 8.13
CA GLU A 71 -1.72 10.23 8.62
C GLU A 71 -0.72 9.43 7.77
N ILE A 72 0.16 10.13 7.06
CA ILE A 72 1.13 9.51 6.16
C ILE A 72 2.48 9.36 6.86
N ILE A 73 3.03 8.15 6.81
CA ILE A 73 4.39 7.86 7.24
C ILE A 73 5.18 7.43 6.00
N GLU A 74 6.16 8.26 5.62
CA GLU A 74 7.02 7.96 4.48
C GLU A 74 8.01 6.85 4.84
N VAL A 75 8.19 5.89 3.93
CA VAL A 75 9.21 4.83 4.04
C VAL A 75 10.28 4.98 2.96
N LYS A 76 11.46 4.43 3.23
CA LYS A 76 12.59 4.33 2.30
C LYS A 76 13.29 2.99 2.45
N GLN A 77 14.21 2.69 1.53
CA GLN A 77 15.05 1.49 1.55
C GLN A 77 15.66 1.21 2.93
N GLY A 78 15.50 -0.02 3.40
CA GLY A 78 16.07 -0.52 4.65
C GLY A 78 15.36 -0.04 5.92
N ASP A 79 14.26 0.73 5.81
CA ASP A 79 13.41 0.99 6.96
C ASP A 79 12.74 -0.31 7.43
N HIS A 80 12.42 -0.38 8.72
CA HIS A 80 11.73 -1.51 9.35
C HIS A 80 10.37 -1.07 9.90
N ILE A 81 9.31 -1.80 9.53
CA ILE A 81 7.95 -1.61 10.06
C ILE A 81 7.63 -2.78 10.98
N THR A 82 7.52 -2.50 12.27
CA THR A 82 7.35 -3.54 13.30
C THR A 82 5.94 -3.54 13.91
N CYS A 83 5.41 -4.74 14.18
CA CYS A 83 4.13 -4.92 14.86
C CYS A 83 4.10 -6.27 15.60
N GLY A 84 4.44 -6.26 16.90
CA GLY A 84 4.61 -7.50 17.65
C GLY A 84 5.83 -8.27 17.13
N ASP A 85 5.63 -9.53 16.73
CA ASP A 85 6.68 -10.38 16.17
C ASP A 85 6.89 -10.17 14.65
N ILE A 86 6.09 -9.28 14.03
CA ILE A 86 6.25 -8.91 12.62
C ILE A 86 7.31 -7.83 12.51
N ASP A 87 8.29 -8.05 11.64
CA ASP A 87 9.29 -7.08 11.23
C ASP A 87 9.43 -7.10 9.71
N LEU A 88 8.96 -6.05 9.05
CA LEU A 88 9.00 -5.89 7.60
C LEU A 88 10.12 -4.93 7.20
N GLU A 89 11.12 -5.42 6.49
CA GLU A 89 12.13 -4.60 5.83
C GLU A 89 11.57 -4.03 4.52
N VAL A 90 11.76 -2.73 4.32
CA VAL A 90 11.35 -2.03 3.10
C VAL A 90 12.44 -2.18 2.03
N LEU A 91 12.06 -2.72 0.88
CA LEU A 91 12.91 -2.81 -0.31
C LEU A 91 12.34 -1.91 -1.39
N GLU A 92 13.06 -0.84 -1.75
CA GLU A 92 12.69 0.01 -2.88
C GLU A 92 12.78 -0.79 -4.18
N THR A 93 11.69 -0.81 -4.94
CA THR A 93 11.57 -1.53 -6.22
C THR A 93 10.86 -0.65 -7.25
N PRO A 94 11.42 0.53 -7.58
CA PRO A 94 10.83 1.40 -8.57
C PRO A 94 10.79 0.69 -9.93
N GLY A 95 9.68 0.86 -10.64
CA GLY A 95 9.46 0.18 -11.92
C GLY A 95 8.02 0.29 -12.34
N HIS A 96 7.12 -0.35 -11.60
CA HIS A 96 5.68 -0.23 -11.86
C HIS A 96 5.19 1.19 -11.57
N THR A 97 5.59 1.74 -10.42
CA THR A 97 5.49 3.16 -10.08
C THR A 97 6.86 3.69 -9.64
N PRO A 98 7.08 5.02 -9.61
CA PRO A 98 8.33 5.61 -9.12
C PRO A 98 8.60 5.32 -7.64
N GLY A 99 7.55 5.09 -6.84
CA GLY A 99 7.64 4.78 -5.42
C GLY A 99 7.28 3.34 -5.05
N GLY A 100 7.32 2.41 -6.00
CA GLY A 100 7.08 0.99 -5.72
C GLY A 100 8.04 0.43 -4.66
N VAL A 101 7.51 -0.29 -3.67
CA VAL A 101 8.26 -0.99 -2.63
C VAL A 101 7.76 -2.41 -2.45
N CYS A 102 8.68 -3.29 -2.08
CA CYS A 102 8.39 -4.60 -1.54
C CYS A 102 8.59 -4.59 -0.02
N TYR A 103 7.84 -5.42 0.69
CA TYR A 103 8.02 -5.65 2.13
C TYR A 103 8.50 -7.07 2.35
N TYR A 104 9.70 -7.21 2.92
CA TYR A 104 10.36 -8.49 3.14
C TYR A 104 10.36 -8.86 4.62
N MET A 105 10.15 -10.13 4.90
CA MET A 105 10.49 -10.79 6.17
C MET A 105 10.98 -12.21 5.87
N GLU A 106 11.60 -12.87 6.84
CA GLU A 106 12.13 -14.21 6.61
C GLU A 106 11.06 -15.17 6.04
N GLY A 107 11.32 -15.71 4.84
CA GLY A 107 10.43 -16.65 4.15
C GLY A 107 9.24 -16.03 3.41
N LEU A 108 9.05 -14.70 3.42
CA LEU A 108 7.91 -14.02 2.78
C LEU A 108 8.31 -12.66 2.19
N VAL A 109 7.79 -12.36 1.00
CA VAL A 109 7.88 -11.02 0.43
C VAL A 109 6.54 -10.61 -0.17
N PHE A 110 6.07 -9.41 0.21
CA PHE A 110 4.95 -8.74 -0.44
C PHE A 110 5.51 -7.84 -1.54
N VAL A 111 5.25 -8.19 -2.80
CA VAL A 111 5.92 -7.57 -3.95
C VAL A 111 5.08 -6.53 -4.69
N GLY A 112 3.80 -6.37 -4.33
CA GLY A 112 2.87 -5.57 -5.13
C GLY A 112 2.93 -6.01 -6.59
N ASP A 113 3.10 -5.04 -7.48
CA ASP A 113 3.18 -5.25 -8.93
C ASP A 113 4.64 -5.28 -9.43
N THR A 114 5.63 -5.43 -8.54
CA THR A 114 7.05 -5.54 -8.92
C THR A 114 7.34 -6.86 -9.63
N LEU A 115 6.79 -7.98 -9.13
CA LEU A 115 7.09 -9.31 -9.64
C LEU A 115 5.85 -10.22 -9.58
N PHE A 116 5.59 -10.93 -10.67
CA PHE A 116 4.57 -11.95 -10.74
C PHE A 116 5.18 -13.31 -11.10
N ARG A 117 4.36 -14.36 -11.00
CA ARG A 117 4.76 -15.67 -11.52
C ARG A 117 4.90 -15.56 -13.04
N ASP A 118 6.13 -15.76 -13.51
CA ASP A 118 6.51 -15.72 -14.93
C ASP A 118 6.41 -14.32 -15.61
N SER A 119 6.25 -13.24 -14.86
CA SER A 119 6.22 -11.86 -15.41
C SER A 119 6.53 -10.77 -14.36
N VAL A 120 6.45 -9.50 -14.79
CA VAL A 120 6.59 -8.31 -13.94
C VAL A 120 5.44 -7.36 -14.24
N GLY A 121 5.13 -6.42 -13.33
CA GLY A 121 4.23 -5.32 -13.63
C GLY A 121 4.74 -4.46 -14.77
N ARG A 122 3.80 -3.86 -15.52
CA ARG A 122 4.13 -2.85 -16.52
C ARG A 122 4.73 -1.61 -15.84
N THR A 123 5.44 -0.78 -16.58
CA THR A 123 5.84 0.54 -16.09
C THR A 123 4.75 1.54 -16.41
N ASP A 124 4.18 2.18 -15.37
CA ASP A 124 3.13 3.20 -15.46
C ASP A 124 3.65 4.61 -15.08
#